data_AF-A0A4R4JRM8-F1
#
_entry.id   AF-A0A4R4JRM8-F1
#
_cell.length_a   1.000
_cell.length_b   1.000
_cell.length_c   1.000
_cell.angle_alpha   90.00
_cell.angle_beta   90.00
_cell.angle_gamma   90.00
#
_symmetry.space_group_name_H-M   'P 1'
#
loop_
_entity.id
_entity.type
_entity.pdbx_description
1 polymer ?
#
loop_
_entity_poly.entity_id
_entity_poly.type
_entity_poly.pdbx_seq_one_letter_code
_entity_poly.pdbx_strand_id
1 'polypeptide(L)'
;MRESEMNKVSNNNNGKIIELRVNGAPLCYLNTKSAISIDYLFFLKSVVEALSLDSASLEHEANLVGKTTIHKHVAFAAIKDPKAL
;
A
#
# COMPACT_ATOMS: atom_id res chain seq x y z
N MET A 1 -22.29 19.75 26.64
CA MET A 1 -21.74 18.44 26.19
C MET A 1 -20.31 18.69 25.77
N ARG A 2 -19.37 17.84 26.18
CA ARG A 2 -17.92 18.07 26.13
C ARG A 2 -17.42 18.07 24.68
N GLU A 3 -16.79 19.16 24.27
CA GLU A 3 -15.86 19.16 23.13
C GLU A 3 -14.71 18.21 23.51
N SER A 4 -14.70 17.01 22.93
CA SER A 4 -13.56 16.11 23.06
C SER A 4 -12.38 16.81 22.40
N GLU A 5 -11.42 17.23 23.20
CA GLU A 5 -10.13 17.77 22.79
C GLU A 5 -9.53 16.84 21.73
N MET A 6 -9.64 17.25 20.47
CA MET A 6 -8.92 16.65 19.37
C MET A 6 -7.45 16.90 19.68
N ASN A 7 -6.78 15.89 20.24
CA ASN A 7 -5.34 15.87 20.45
C ASN A 7 -4.65 16.25 19.14
N LYS A 8 -4.38 17.54 18.98
CA LYS A 8 -3.67 18.10 17.85
C LYS A 8 -2.22 17.74 18.10
N VAL A 9 -1.86 16.50 17.77
CA VAL A 9 -0.47 16.05 17.73
C VAL A 9 0.22 17.01 16.76
N SER A 10 1.02 17.94 17.30
CA SER A 10 1.88 18.79 16.48
C SER A 10 2.98 17.91 15.93
N ASN A 11 2.68 17.28 14.79
CA ASN A 11 3.61 16.41 14.09
C ASN A 11 4.68 17.31 13.48
N ASN A 12 5.72 17.62 14.26
CA ASN A 12 6.84 18.49 13.87
C ASN A 12 7.82 17.74 12.94
N ASN A 13 7.27 16.89 12.07
CA ASN A 13 8.02 16.08 11.12
C ASN A 13 8.27 16.97 9.91
N ASN A 14 9.53 17.31 9.63
CA ASN A 14 9.93 18.10 8.45
C ASN A 14 9.63 17.42 7.09
N GLY A 15 8.77 16.40 7.07
CA GLY A 15 8.55 15.51 5.94
C GLY A 15 9.77 14.64 5.64
N LYS A 16 9.53 13.36 5.41
CA LYS A 16 10.44 12.44 4.73
C LYS A 16 9.86 12.09 3.36
N ILE A 17 10.72 11.67 2.44
CA ILE A 17 10.29 11.10 1.16
C ILE A 17 10.35 9.58 1.31
N ILE A 18 9.24 8.92 1.02
CA ILE A 18 9.22 7.48 0.74
C ILE A 18 9.35 7.36 -0.77
N GLU A 19 10.36 6.65 -1.27
CA GLU A 19 10.61 6.47 -2.70
C GLU A 19 10.78 4.98 -2.99
N LEU A 20 10.07 4.48 -3.99
CA LEU A 20 10.32 3.15 -4.56
C LEU A 20 11.09 3.31 -5.87
N ARG A 21 12.25 2.66 -5.96
CA ARG A 21 13.07 2.62 -7.17
C ARG A 21 13.20 1.18 -7.66
N VAL A 22 13.06 0.97 -8.96
CA VAL A 22 13.30 -0.30 -9.63
C VAL A 22 14.57 -0.16 -10.45
N ASN A 23 15.61 -0.94 -10.13
CA ASN A 23 16.93 -0.84 -10.77
C ASN A 23 17.53 0.58 -10.76
N GLY A 24 17.27 1.35 -9.70
CA GLY A 24 17.72 2.74 -9.57
C GLY A 24 16.84 3.78 -10.29
N ALA A 25 15.87 3.37 -11.12
CA ALA A 25 14.89 4.28 -11.70
C ALA A 25 13.74 4.53 -10.70
N PRO A 26 13.34 5.78 -10.43
CA PRO A 26 12.22 6.07 -9.54
C PRO A 26 10.90 5.62 -10.18
N LEU A 27 10.14 4.80 -9.47
CA LEU A 27 8.80 4.37 -9.88
C LEU A 27 7.72 5.29 -9.29
N CYS A 28 7.82 5.59 -7.99
CA CYS A 28 6.88 6.45 -7.29
C CYS A 28 7.48 6.98 -5.99
N TYR A 29 6.97 8.11 -5.52
CA TYR A 29 7.35 8.70 -4.24
C TYR A 29 6.18 9.34 -3.50
N LEU A 30 6.26 9.39 -2.18
CA LEU A 30 5.32 10.08 -1.29
C LEU A 30 6.08 11.06 -0.41
N ASN A 31 5.69 12.33 -0.45
CA ASN A 31 6.14 13.34 0.50
C ASN A 31 5.27 13.29 1.76
N THR A 32 5.88 12.97 2.89
CA THR A 32 5.14 12.76 4.15
C THR A 32 4.91 14.02 4.98
N LYS A 33 5.36 15.20 4.53
CA LYS A 33 5.26 16.46 5.30
C LYS A 33 3.82 16.80 5.69
N SER A 34 2.88 16.54 4.80
CA SER A 34 1.44 16.77 5.00
C SER A 34 0.61 15.53 4.71
N ALA A 35 1.24 14.37 4.57
CA ALA A 35 0.54 13.14 4.25
C ALA A 35 -0.27 12.66 5.45
N ILE A 36 -1.54 12.38 5.21
CA ILE A 36 -2.44 11.71 6.14
C ILE A 36 -2.62 10.25 5.72
N SER A 37 -3.24 9.41 6.57
CA SER A 37 -3.35 7.97 6.35
C SER A 37 -3.88 7.58 4.96
N ILE A 38 -4.81 8.36 4.39
CA ILE A 38 -5.36 8.07 3.06
C ILE A 38 -4.32 8.24 1.95
N ASP A 39 -3.37 9.17 2.08
CA ASP A 39 -2.28 9.36 1.10
C ASP A 39 -1.34 8.16 1.07
N TYR A 40 -1.08 7.55 2.24
CA TYR A 40 -0.31 6.31 2.31
C TYR A 40 -1.03 5.15 1.63
N LEU A 41 -2.34 5.02 1.83
CA LEU A 41 -3.14 3.98 1.18
C LEU A 41 -3.19 4.18 -0.34
N PHE A 42 -3.38 5.42 -0.80
CA PHE A 42 -3.30 5.74 -2.23
C PHE A 42 -1.92 5.45 -2.80
N PHE A 43 -0.85 5.85 -2.12
CA PHE A 43 0.53 5.54 -2.53
C PHE A 43 0.73 4.04 -2.71
N LEU A 44 0.34 3.23 -1.72
CA LEU A 44 0.45 1.76 -1.81
C LEU A 44 -0.38 1.17 -2.95
N LYS A 45 -1.60 1.69 -3.17
CA LYS A 45 -2.44 1.27 -4.30
C LYS A 45 -1.74 1.57 -5.63
N SER A 46 -1.23 2.79 -5.81
CA SER A 46 -0.54 3.20 -7.04
C SER A 46 0.76 2.42 -7.27
N VAL A 47 1.50 2.08 -6.21
CA VAL A 47 2.66 1.18 -6.30
C VAL A 47 2.26 -0.17 -6.90
N VAL A 48 1.20 -0.79 -6.37
CA VAL A 48 0.72 -2.10 -6.84
C VAL A 48 0.26 -2.01 -8.29
N GLU A 49 -0.51 -0.98 -8.64
CA GLU A 49 -0.96 -0.74 -10.02
C GLU A 49 0.22 -0.57 -10.98
N ALA A 50 1.23 0.21 -10.60
CA ALA A 50 2.41 0.47 -11.42
C ALA A 50 3.24 -0.80 -11.65
N LEU A 51 3.41 -1.63 -10.61
CA LEU A 51 4.14 -2.89 -10.71
C LEU A 51 3.35 -3.95 -11.48
N SER A 52 2.02 -3.87 -11.51
CA SER A 52 1.14 -4.88 -12.12
C SER A 52 0.85 -4.66 -13.62
N LEU A 53 1.45 -3.63 -14.23
CA LEU A 53 1.17 -3.19 -15.61
C LEU A 53 1.40 -4.29 -16.65
N ASP A 54 2.45 -5.09 -16.49
CA ASP A 54 2.73 -6.25 -17.33
C ASP A 54 2.42 -7.55 -16.58
N SER A 55 1.12 -7.82 -16.40
CA SER A 55 0.65 -9.00 -15.68
C SER A 55 1.10 -10.32 -16.34
N ALA A 56 1.36 -10.33 -17.65
CA ALA A 56 1.81 -11.53 -18.35
C ALA A 56 3.25 -11.88 -17.98
N SER A 57 4.16 -10.90 -17.96
CA SER A 57 5.53 -11.11 -17.52
C SER A 57 5.62 -11.49 -16.04
N LEU A 58 4.80 -10.88 -15.18
CA LEU A 58 4.76 -11.23 -13.76
C LEU A 58 4.28 -12.66 -13.51
N GLU A 59 3.25 -13.10 -14.23
CA GLU A 59 2.77 -14.48 -14.15
C GLU A 59 3.82 -15.45 -14.70
N HIS A 60 4.53 -15.08 -15.79
CA HIS A 60 5.64 -15.88 -16.30
C HIS A 60 6.76 -16.06 -15.26
N GLU A 61 7.20 -14.97 -14.63
CA GLU A 61 8.21 -15.00 -13.56
C GLU A 61 7.75 -15.85 -12.36
N ALA A 62 6.51 -15.69 -11.91
CA ALA A 62 5.95 -16.49 -10.82
C ALA A 62 5.96 -17.99 -11.13
N ASN A 63 5.59 -18.36 -12.36
CA ASN A 63 5.57 -19.75 -12.81
C ASN A 63 6.97 -20.38 -12.84
N LEU A 64 8.03 -19.62 -13.10
CA LEU A 64 9.42 -20.12 -13.06
C LEU A 64 9.83 -20.64 -11.67
N VAL A 65 9.16 -20.16 -10.61
CA VAL A 65 9.39 -20.60 -9.22
C VAL A 65 8.22 -21.40 -8.64
N GLY A 66 7.32 -21.91 -9.50
CA GLY A 66 6.17 -22.72 -9.09
C GLY A 66 5.08 -21.95 -8.33
N LYS A 67 4.98 -20.64 -8.53
CA LYS A 67 3.95 -19.76 -7.96
C LYS A 67 3.01 -19.26 -9.08
N THR A 68 1.90 -18.65 -8.68
CA THR A 68 0.98 -17.94 -9.59
C THR A 68 0.53 -16.65 -8.93
N THR A 69 0.34 -15.60 -9.73
CA THR A 69 -0.31 -14.34 -9.33
C THR A 69 -1.84 -14.45 -9.41
N ILE A 70 -2.36 -15.47 -10.10
CA ILE A 70 -3.79 -15.71 -10.29
C ILE A 70 -4.30 -16.66 -9.20
N HIS A 71 -4.79 -16.09 -8.10
CA HIS A 71 -5.51 -16.85 -7.09
C HIS A 71 -7.02 -16.83 -7.38
N LYS A 72 -7.53 -17.93 -7.96
CA LYS A 72 -8.96 -18.09 -8.30
C LYS A 72 -9.89 -18.24 -7.09
N HIS A 73 -9.33 -18.34 -5.89
CA HIS A 73 -10.08 -18.37 -4.64
C HIS A 73 -9.92 -17.04 -3.91
N VAL A 74 -11.04 -16.51 -3.41
CA VAL A 74 -11.05 -15.30 -2.57
C VAL A 74 -10.41 -15.69 -1.23
N ALA A 75 -9.08 -15.56 -1.13
CA ALA A 75 -8.32 -15.93 0.07
C ALA A 75 -8.64 -15.05 1.29
N PHE A 76 -9.38 -13.96 1.08
CA PHE A 76 -9.79 -13.04 2.11
C PHE A 76 -11.31 -13.05 2.23
N ALA A 77 -11.83 -13.92 3.09
CA ALA A 77 -13.11 -13.63 3.71
C ALA A 77 -12.88 -12.38 4.57
N ALA A 78 -13.62 -11.30 4.31
CA ALA A 78 -13.64 -10.18 5.23
C ALA A 78 -14.10 -10.73 6.59
N ILE A 79 -13.23 -10.67 7.60
CA ILE A 79 -13.62 -10.97 8.97
C ILE A 79 -14.60 -9.86 9.38
N LYS A 80 -15.90 -10.12 9.25
CA LYS A 80 -16.96 -9.18 9.62
C LYS A 80 -17.08 -9.05 11.15
N ASP A 81 -16.66 -10.08 11.89
CA ASP A 81 -16.58 -10.06 13.36
C ASP A 81 -15.40 -10.92 13.85
N PRO A 82 -14.31 -10.32 14.37
CA PRO A 82 -13.14 -11.04 14.85
C PRO A 82 -13.35 -11.80 16.18
N LYS A 83 -14.52 -11.68 16.83
CA LYS A 83 -14.83 -12.39 18.08
C LYS A 83 -15.58 -13.72 17.89
N ALA A 84 -15.90 -14.07 16.65
CA ALA A 84 -16.63 -15.30 16.32
C ALA A 84 -15.72 -16.45 15.84
N LEU A 85 -14.40 -16.33 16.03
CA LEU A 85 -13.41 -17.37 15.77
C LEU A 85 -13.11 -18.19 17.03
#